data_AF-A0A0H1QYU5-F1
#
_entry.id   AF-A0A0H1QYU5-F1
#
_cell.length_a   1.000
_cell.length_b   1.000
_cell.length_c   1.000
_cell.angle_alpha   90.00
_cell.angle_beta   90.00
_cell.angle_gamma   90.00
#
_symmetry.space_group_name_H-M   'P 1'
#
loop_
_entity.id
_entity.type
_entity.pdbx_description
1 polymer ?
#
loop_
_entity_poly.entity_id
_entity_poly.type
_entity_poly.pdbx_seq_one_letter_code
_entity_poly.pdbx_strand_id
1 'polypeptide(L)'
;MGTLESYLDALHQGVFQVIVPKALVTEPLEPAWKRSAINVPSPGTIASYRRGQYHAHETGSEYRVHMDRYDPERNPLMHLIDDAPLVLMVYETMETILVTAKDATQKDPLQRLEDQYTSWRLRMGFGALLWALATVLLILAFYDVTSFFAVILPSLVLFLGLLTIAKGIRQRRRQEHADRDVVRGSLVAVAGIVLFAFWELYLVLILLVLMIWFFSSAAVTLLRVVRERGNLPNGFWYTLGLGVSSLVLGVLAVTLPEGLVDLLVFLLAGIVLMAGAFLVLDAYGLRNAARLMEEEGFA
;
A
#
# COMPACT_ATOMS: atom_id res chain seq x y z
N MET A 1 27.90 -16.09 -28.06
CA MET A 1 27.55 -16.48 -26.68
C MET A 1 26.69 -15.36 -26.12
N GLY A 2 25.53 -15.69 -25.56
CA GLY A 2 24.61 -14.70 -25.01
C GLY A 2 24.69 -14.68 -23.50
N THR A 3 25.16 -13.58 -22.93
CA THR A 3 25.08 -13.29 -21.50
C THR A 3 23.84 -12.44 -21.24
N LEU A 4 23.33 -12.41 -20.00
CA LEU A 4 22.12 -11.64 -19.67
C LEU A 4 22.33 -10.14 -19.97
N GLU A 5 23.54 -9.65 -19.72
CA GLU A 5 23.99 -8.27 -19.88
C GLU A 5 23.88 -7.79 -21.33
N SER A 6 24.13 -8.68 -22.29
CA SER A 6 24.08 -8.33 -23.71
C SER A 6 22.71 -7.89 -24.21
N TYR A 7 21.66 -8.09 -23.40
CA TYR A 7 20.29 -7.71 -23.71
C TYR A 7 19.78 -6.50 -22.90
N LEU A 8 20.60 -5.91 -22.01
CA LEU A 8 20.14 -4.91 -21.06
C LEU A 8 20.26 -3.45 -21.55
N ASP A 9 20.91 -3.20 -22.68
CA ASP A 9 21.13 -1.84 -23.21
C ASP A 9 19.82 -1.03 -23.36
N ALA A 10 18.72 -1.72 -23.66
CA ALA A 10 17.40 -1.10 -23.77
C ALA A 10 16.95 -0.42 -22.46
N LEU A 11 17.37 -0.93 -21.29
CA LEU A 11 17.05 -0.34 -19.98
C LEU A 11 17.66 1.07 -19.85
N HIS A 12 18.84 1.29 -20.41
CA HIS A 12 19.49 2.60 -20.44
C HIS A 12 18.83 3.59 -21.41
N GLN A 13 17.98 3.09 -22.31
CA GLN A 13 17.23 3.89 -23.28
C GLN A 13 15.80 4.22 -22.80
N GLY A 14 15.48 3.92 -21.54
CA GLY A 14 14.18 4.21 -20.94
C GLY A 14 13.15 3.08 -21.07
N VAL A 15 13.55 1.88 -21.51
CA VAL A 15 12.68 0.70 -21.43
C VAL A 15 12.60 0.28 -19.97
N PHE A 16 11.38 0.18 -19.43
CA PHE A 16 11.16 -0.12 -18.01
C PHE A 16 11.62 -1.53 -17.61
N GLN A 17 11.39 -2.51 -18.49
CA GLN A 17 11.73 -3.91 -18.24
C GLN A 17 12.08 -4.61 -19.55
N VAL A 18 13.15 -5.42 -19.52
CA VAL A 18 13.54 -6.31 -20.62
C VAL A 18 13.22 -7.75 -20.23
N ILE A 19 12.62 -8.48 -21.16
CA ILE A 19 12.32 -9.91 -21.01
C ILE A 19 13.29 -10.69 -21.89
N VAL A 20 14.11 -11.53 -21.27
CA VAL A 20 15.13 -12.33 -21.95
C VAL A 20 14.80 -13.82 -21.76
N PRO A 21 14.42 -14.54 -22.83
CA PRO A 21 14.22 -15.98 -22.77
C PRO A 21 15.49 -16.69 -22.28
N LYS A 22 15.34 -17.67 -21.38
CA LYS A 22 16.48 -18.45 -20.85
C LYS A 22 17.27 -19.15 -21.94
N ALA A 23 16.60 -19.56 -23.02
CA ALA A 23 17.23 -20.18 -24.18
C ALA A 23 18.28 -19.28 -24.86
N LEU A 24 18.21 -17.96 -24.68
CA LEU A 24 19.14 -16.98 -25.23
C LEU A 24 20.32 -16.67 -24.29
N VAL A 25 20.22 -17.05 -23.01
CA VAL A 25 21.27 -16.88 -22.00
C VAL A 25 22.06 -18.19 -21.90
N THR A 26 23.09 -18.31 -22.72
CA THR A 26 23.87 -19.54 -22.88
C THR A 26 24.97 -19.71 -21.82
N GLU A 27 25.26 -18.65 -21.07
CA GLU A 27 26.29 -18.61 -20.03
C GLU A 27 25.66 -18.47 -18.64
N PRO A 28 26.31 -19.00 -17.58
CA PRO A 28 25.85 -18.78 -16.21
C PRO A 28 25.92 -17.29 -15.86
N LEU A 29 25.03 -16.85 -14.96
CA LEU A 29 25.08 -15.48 -14.44
C LEU A 29 26.45 -15.20 -13.83
N GLU A 30 27.03 -14.04 -14.18
CA GLU A 30 28.32 -13.64 -13.67
C GLU A 30 28.30 -13.51 -12.14
N PRO A 31 29.46 -13.69 -11.45
CA PRO A 31 29.56 -13.57 -9.99
C PRO A 31 29.09 -12.22 -9.42
N ALA A 32 29.02 -11.18 -10.25
CA ALA A 32 28.51 -9.88 -9.89
C ALA A 32 27.00 -9.87 -9.60
N TRP A 33 26.25 -10.86 -10.10
CA TRP A 33 24.84 -11.07 -9.76
C TRP A 33 24.72 -11.77 -8.41
N LYS A 34 24.30 -11.02 -7.40
CA LYS A 34 24.02 -11.55 -6.07
C LYS A 34 22.57 -11.97 -5.99
N ARG A 35 22.29 -13.16 -5.49
CA ARG A 35 20.91 -13.59 -5.22
C ARG A 35 20.31 -12.73 -4.10
N SER A 36 19.16 -12.13 -4.34
CA SER A 36 18.42 -11.37 -3.33
C SER A 36 17.82 -12.33 -2.30
N ALA A 37 18.01 -12.03 -1.01
CA ALA A 37 17.39 -12.79 0.09
C ALA A 37 15.88 -12.49 0.21
N ILE A 38 15.46 -11.30 -0.25
CA ILE A 38 14.07 -10.87 -0.28
C ILE A 38 13.60 -10.96 -1.73
N ASN A 39 12.71 -11.91 -1.99
CA ASN A 39 12.06 -12.06 -3.28
C ASN A 39 10.77 -11.25 -3.24
N VAL A 40 10.77 -10.03 -3.78
CA VAL A 40 9.50 -9.31 -3.98
C VAL A 40 8.69 -10.13 -5.00
N PRO A 41 7.49 -10.59 -4.65
CA PRO A 41 6.79 -11.59 -5.45
C PRO A 41 6.24 -10.96 -6.72
N SER A 42 6.91 -11.19 -7.84
CA SER A 42 6.32 -11.10 -9.17
C SER A 42 5.80 -12.49 -9.60
N PRO A 43 4.66 -12.60 -10.31
CA PRO A 43 4.06 -13.88 -10.66
C PRO A 43 5.05 -14.81 -11.39
N GLY A 44 5.23 -16.03 -10.88
CA GLY A 44 6.10 -17.04 -11.51
C GLY A 44 7.60 -16.89 -11.24
N THR A 45 8.03 -15.98 -10.35
CA THR A 45 9.45 -15.77 -10.02
C THR A 45 9.98 -16.84 -9.06
N ILE A 46 11.02 -17.55 -9.52
CA ILE A 46 11.72 -18.64 -8.82
C ILE A 46 12.88 -18.07 -7.99
N ALA A 47 13.59 -17.08 -8.52
CA ALA A 47 14.68 -16.41 -7.83
C ALA A 47 14.80 -14.96 -8.30
N SER A 48 15.38 -14.11 -7.44
CA SER A 48 15.73 -12.74 -7.81
C SER A 48 17.22 -12.52 -7.62
N TYR A 49 17.81 -11.76 -8.54
CA TYR A 49 19.23 -11.43 -8.56
C TYR A 49 19.42 -9.92 -8.69
N ARG A 50 20.50 -9.40 -8.10
CA ARG A 50 20.84 -7.99 -8.12
C ARG A 50 22.28 -7.77 -8.55
N ARG A 51 22.49 -6.73 -9.36
CA ARG A 51 23.80 -6.27 -9.81
C ARG A 51 23.78 -4.75 -9.93
N GLY A 52 24.18 -4.06 -8.86
CA GLY A 52 24.09 -2.59 -8.80
C GLY A 52 22.64 -2.13 -8.93
N GLN A 53 22.35 -1.32 -9.95
CA GLN A 53 21.00 -0.86 -10.29
C GLN A 53 20.13 -1.91 -10.97
N TYR A 54 20.69 -3.04 -11.42
CA TYR A 54 19.89 -4.05 -12.11
C TYR A 54 19.23 -5.02 -11.14
N HIS A 55 17.97 -5.31 -11.41
CA HIS A 55 17.18 -6.30 -10.69
C HIS A 55 16.56 -7.28 -11.68
N ALA A 56 16.97 -8.53 -11.58
CA ALA A 56 16.53 -9.62 -12.44
C ALA A 56 15.66 -10.60 -11.68
N HIS A 57 14.48 -10.87 -12.20
CA HIS A 57 13.59 -11.93 -11.76
C HIS A 57 13.73 -13.12 -12.70
N GLU A 58 14.15 -14.25 -12.16
CA GLU A 58 14.20 -15.52 -12.86
C GLU A 58 12.84 -16.22 -12.75
N THR A 59 12.25 -16.58 -13.89
CA THR A 59 11.04 -17.40 -13.97
C THR A 59 11.37 -18.79 -14.55
N GLY A 60 10.36 -19.62 -14.80
CA GLY A 60 10.55 -20.92 -15.45
C GLY A 60 11.19 -20.82 -16.85
N SER A 61 10.84 -19.81 -17.64
CA SER A 61 11.19 -19.70 -19.06
C SER A 61 12.07 -18.50 -19.42
N GLU A 62 12.13 -17.47 -18.58
CA GLU A 62 12.71 -16.17 -18.91
C GLU A 62 13.30 -15.44 -17.69
N TYR A 63 14.20 -14.51 -17.96
CA TYR A 63 14.65 -13.48 -17.03
C TYR A 63 13.94 -12.17 -17.33
N ARG A 64 13.31 -11.57 -16.32
CA ARG A 64 12.73 -10.23 -16.40
C ARG A 64 13.62 -9.27 -15.66
N VAL A 65 14.26 -8.36 -16.37
CA VAL A 65 15.25 -7.44 -15.80
C VAL A 65 14.73 -6.02 -15.88
N HIS A 66 14.76 -5.30 -14.76
CA HIS A 66 14.52 -3.87 -14.70
C HIS A 66 15.72 -3.16 -14.05
N MET A 67 15.77 -1.84 -14.21
CA MET A 67 16.82 -1.00 -13.65
C MET A 67 16.23 -0.06 -12.60
N ASP A 68 16.65 -0.23 -11.36
CA ASP A 68 16.40 0.67 -10.23
C ASP A 68 17.16 1.98 -10.45
N ARG A 69 16.57 3.12 -10.06
CA ARG A 69 17.20 4.42 -10.25
C ARG A 69 18.35 4.63 -9.27
N TYR A 70 18.25 4.07 -8.07
CA TYR A 70 19.31 4.11 -7.08
C TYR A 70 19.76 2.70 -6.74
N ASP A 71 21.08 2.48 -6.77
CA ASP A 71 21.67 1.24 -6.27
C ASP A 71 21.32 1.10 -4.77
N PRO A 72 20.55 0.08 -4.37
CA PRO A 72 20.09 -0.12 -2.99
C PRO A 72 21.24 -0.35 -2.00
N GLU A 73 22.39 -0.87 -2.46
CA GLU A 73 23.58 -1.04 -1.61
C GLU A 73 24.27 0.30 -1.33
N ARG A 74 24.20 1.25 -2.27
CA ARG A 74 24.85 2.55 -2.15
C ARG A 74 23.95 3.64 -1.60
N ASN A 75 22.65 3.60 -1.92
CA ASN A 75 21.69 4.63 -1.53
C ASN A 75 20.31 4.03 -1.20
N PRO A 76 20.22 3.24 -0.11
CA PRO A 76 19.01 2.48 0.25
C PRO A 76 17.80 3.38 0.52
N LEU A 77 18.02 4.57 1.08
CA LEU A 77 16.94 5.52 1.37
C LEU A 77 16.33 6.09 0.08
N MET A 78 17.17 6.48 -0.88
CA MET A 78 16.68 6.99 -2.15
C MET A 78 16.00 5.91 -2.99
N HIS A 79 16.50 4.67 -2.95
CA HIS A 79 15.82 3.52 -3.57
C HIS A 79 14.40 3.35 -3.01
N LEU A 80 14.22 3.40 -1.69
CA LEU A 80 12.89 3.26 -1.08
C LEU A 80 11.93 4.41 -1.42
N ILE A 81 12.44 5.63 -1.58
CA ILE A 81 11.63 6.83 -1.84
C ILE A 81 11.25 6.93 -3.32
N ASP A 82 12.15 6.57 -4.24
CA ASP A 82 11.99 6.82 -5.67
C ASP A 82 11.59 5.57 -6.47
N ASP A 83 12.09 4.39 -6.11
CA ASP A 83 11.91 3.16 -6.90
C ASP A 83 10.74 2.30 -6.39
N ALA A 84 10.25 2.56 -5.18
CA ALA A 84 9.07 1.91 -4.62
C ALA A 84 7.88 2.88 -4.60
N PRO A 85 6.97 2.85 -5.60
CA PRO A 85 5.67 3.50 -5.44
C PRO A 85 4.87 2.65 -4.44
N LEU A 86 5.11 2.90 -3.16
CA LEU A 86 4.63 2.10 -2.03
C LEU A 86 3.10 1.84 -2.08
N VAL A 87 2.34 2.74 -2.70
CA VAL A 87 0.88 2.64 -2.87
C VAL A 87 0.46 1.66 -3.97
N LEU A 88 1.11 1.69 -5.15
CA LEU A 88 0.84 0.74 -6.24
C LEU A 88 1.30 -0.65 -5.85
N MET A 89 2.47 -0.74 -5.21
CA MET A 89 3.03 -1.98 -4.72
C MET A 89 2.13 -2.63 -3.65
N VAL A 90 1.57 -1.87 -2.71
CA VAL A 90 0.65 -2.45 -1.70
C VAL A 90 -0.65 -2.94 -2.34
N TYR A 91 -1.23 -2.20 -3.29
CA TYR A 91 -2.45 -2.62 -4.00
C TYR A 91 -2.21 -3.90 -4.83
N GLU A 92 -1.20 -3.89 -5.69
CA GLU A 92 -0.85 -5.03 -6.55
C GLU A 92 -0.36 -6.23 -5.73
N THR A 93 0.38 -6.00 -4.64
CA THR A 93 0.84 -7.09 -3.76
C THR A 93 -0.32 -7.70 -2.98
N MET A 94 -1.30 -6.91 -2.52
CA MET A 94 -2.49 -7.46 -1.87
C MET A 94 -3.37 -8.25 -2.84
N GLU A 95 -3.61 -7.72 -4.04
CA GLU A 95 -4.37 -8.42 -5.08
C GLU A 95 -3.67 -9.71 -5.51
N THR A 96 -2.36 -9.66 -5.76
CA THR A 96 -1.56 -10.81 -6.20
C THR A 96 -1.43 -11.86 -5.10
N ILE A 97 -1.25 -11.48 -3.83
CA ILE A 97 -1.21 -12.44 -2.72
C ILE A 97 -2.57 -13.12 -2.53
N LEU A 98 -3.68 -12.37 -2.63
CA LEU A 98 -5.03 -12.93 -2.47
C LEU A 98 -5.45 -13.82 -3.64
N VAL A 99 -5.10 -13.46 -4.88
CA VAL A 99 -5.43 -14.22 -6.09
C VAL A 99 -4.51 -15.44 -6.24
N THR A 100 -3.19 -15.26 -6.10
CA THR A 100 -2.21 -16.32 -6.35
C THR A 100 -2.19 -17.39 -5.25
N ALA A 101 -2.43 -17.04 -3.99
CA ALA A 101 -2.48 -18.04 -2.91
C ALA A 101 -3.69 -18.98 -3.03
N LYS A 102 -4.79 -18.51 -3.62
CA LYS A 102 -6.04 -19.26 -3.78
C LYS A 102 -6.04 -20.09 -5.07
N ASP A 103 -5.59 -19.50 -6.18
CA ASP A 103 -5.55 -20.19 -7.49
C ASP A 103 -4.47 -21.29 -7.56
N ALA A 104 -3.35 -21.15 -6.85
CA ALA A 104 -2.26 -22.12 -6.89
C ALA A 104 -2.60 -23.48 -6.23
N THR A 105 -3.69 -23.56 -5.45
CA THR A 105 -4.06 -24.78 -4.70
C THR A 105 -5.30 -25.51 -5.26
N GLN A 106 -6.03 -24.95 -6.22
CA GLN A 106 -7.38 -25.43 -6.56
C GLN A 106 -7.52 -26.08 -7.93
N LYS A 107 -7.83 -27.39 -7.91
CA LYS A 107 -8.20 -28.20 -9.09
C LYS A 107 -9.71 -28.39 -9.28
N ASP A 108 -10.54 -28.02 -8.30
CA ASP A 108 -11.99 -28.32 -8.29
C ASP A 108 -12.85 -27.09 -8.66
N PRO A 109 -13.68 -27.15 -9.74
CA PRO A 109 -14.54 -26.04 -10.17
C PRO A 109 -15.64 -25.67 -9.17
N LEU A 110 -16.16 -26.60 -8.36
CA LEU A 110 -17.24 -26.31 -7.40
C LEU A 110 -16.73 -25.48 -6.21
N GLN A 111 -15.51 -25.77 -5.73
CA GLN A 111 -14.87 -24.97 -4.69
C GLN A 111 -14.55 -23.55 -5.17
N ARG A 112 -14.21 -23.37 -6.45
CA ARG A 112 -14.01 -22.02 -7.02
C ARG A 112 -15.30 -21.20 -7.02
N LEU A 113 -16.43 -21.81 -7.34
CA LEU A 113 -17.74 -21.13 -7.31
C LEU A 113 -18.09 -20.68 -5.89
N GLU A 114 -17.96 -21.56 -4.89
CA GLU A 114 -18.25 -21.21 -3.49
C GLU A 114 -17.32 -20.09 -2.97
N ASP A 115 -16.05 -20.12 -3.36
CA ASP A 115 -15.08 -19.10 -3.04
C ASP A 115 -15.35 -17.76 -3.74
N GLN A 116 -15.81 -17.78 -5.00
CA GLN A 116 -16.25 -16.58 -5.71
C GLN A 116 -17.47 -15.95 -5.04
N TYR A 117 -18.46 -16.76 -4.62
CA TYR A 117 -19.62 -16.26 -3.90
C TYR A 117 -19.25 -15.64 -2.54
N THR A 118 -18.34 -16.27 -1.80
CA THR A 118 -17.86 -15.76 -0.51
C THR A 118 -17.06 -14.47 -0.71
N SER A 119 -16.16 -14.44 -1.69
CA SER A 119 -15.37 -13.25 -2.05
C SER A 119 -16.27 -12.09 -2.50
N TRP A 120 -17.27 -12.37 -3.34
CA TRP A 120 -18.27 -11.40 -3.78
C TRP A 120 -19.01 -10.77 -2.59
N ARG A 121 -19.54 -11.58 -1.67
CA ARG A 121 -20.27 -11.07 -0.49
C ARG A 121 -19.38 -10.21 0.40
N LEU A 122 -18.14 -10.63 0.63
CA LEU A 122 -17.18 -9.89 1.43
C LEU A 122 -16.82 -8.56 0.75
N ARG A 123 -16.48 -8.56 -0.54
CA ARG A 123 -16.13 -7.34 -1.29
C ARG A 123 -17.29 -6.36 -1.37
N MET A 124 -18.52 -6.84 -1.60
CA MET A 124 -19.74 -6.00 -1.51
C MET A 124 -19.92 -5.39 -0.10
N GLY A 125 -19.80 -6.21 0.94
CA GLY A 125 -19.97 -5.77 2.33
C GLY A 125 -18.92 -4.75 2.75
N PHE A 126 -17.64 -5.01 2.45
CA PHE A 126 -16.55 -4.07 2.72
C PHE A 126 -16.67 -2.80 1.87
N GLY A 127 -17.02 -2.91 0.60
CA GLY A 127 -17.26 -1.75 -0.27
C GLY A 127 -18.36 -0.83 0.28
N ALA A 128 -19.50 -1.40 0.68
CA ALA A 128 -20.58 -0.65 1.31
C ALA A 128 -20.17 0.00 2.64
N LEU A 129 -19.38 -0.72 3.46
CA LEU A 129 -18.83 -0.19 4.71
C LEU A 129 -17.88 0.99 4.44
N LEU A 130 -17.01 0.90 3.43
CA LEU A 130 -16.12 2.00 3.05
C LEU A 130 -16.92 3.21 2.55
N TRP A 131 -18.00 3.02 1.80
CA TRP A 131 -18.88 4.14 1.43
C TRP A 131 -19.56 4.80 2.63
N ALA A 132 -20.03 4.02 3.60
CA ALA A 132 -20.57 4.58 4.83
C ALA A 132 -19.50 5.39 5.58
N LEU A 133 -18.28 4.85 5.69
CA LEU A 133 -17.16 5.55 6.33
C LEU A 133 -16.77 6.83 5.58
N ALA A 134 -16.65 6.78 4.25
CA ALA A 134 -16.37 7.94 3.41
C ALA A 134 -17.44 9.03 3.57
N THR A 135 -18.71 8.63 3.66
CA THR A 135 -19.81 9.57 3.90
C THR A 135 -19.68 10.26 5.25
N VAL A 136 -19.36 9.51 6.32
CA VAL A 136 -19.10 10.09 7.64
C VAL A 136 -17.90 11.03 7.60
N LEU A 137 -16.81 10.65 6.94
CA LEU A 137 -15.62 11.50 6.80
C LEU A 137 -15.92 12.77 6.01
N LEU A 138 -16.74 12.71 4.95
CA LEU A 138 -17.18 13.89 4.21
C LEU A 138 -17.99 14.83 5.11
N ILE A 139 -18.96 14.30 5.87
CA ILE A 139 -19.73 15.11 6.83
C ILE A 139 -18.77 15.78 7.82
N LEU A 140 -17.83 15.03 8.41
CA LEU A 140 -16.87 15.61 9.35
C LEU A 140 -16.03 16.72 8.70
N ALA A 141 -15.54 16.50 7.48
CA ALA A 141 -14.75 17.48 6.74
C ALA A 141 -15.49 18.79 6.44
N PHE A 142 -16.82 18.77 6.35
CA PHE A 142 -17.64 19.97 6.10
C PHE A 142 -18.14 20.66 7.37
N TYR A 143 -18.31 19.92 8.47
CA TYR A 143 -18.99 20.44 9.66
C TYR A 143 -18.06 20.61 10.86
N ASP A 144 -17.33 19.57 11.26
CA ASP A 144 -16.48 19.62 12.45
C ASP A 144 -15.52 18.43 12.50
N VAL A 145 -14.29 18.63 12.01
CA VAL A 145 -13.24 17.62 12.10
C VAL A 145 -12.68 17.52 13.52
N THR A 146 -12.81 18.55 14.35
CA THR A 146 -12.33 18.53 15.74
C THR A 146 -13.03 17.44 16.54
N SER A 147 -14.33 17.23 16.32
CA SER A 147 -15.09 16.13 16.91
C SER A 147 -14.51 14.74 16.63
N PHE A 148 -13.86 14.55 15.46
CA PHE A 148 -13.18 13.29 15.16
C PHE A 148 -12.04 13.01 16.14
N PHE A 149 -11.21 14.01 16.37
CA PHE A 149 -10.04 13.90 17.23
C PHE A 149 -10.38 13.97 18.72
N ALA A 150 -11.32 14.84 19.11
CA ALA A 150 -11.71 15.01 20.49
C ALA A 150 -12.57 13.86 21.03
N VAL A 151 -13.42 13.25 20.17
CA VAL A 151 -14.45 12.30 20.64
C VAL A 151 -14.39 10.97 19.91
N ILE A 152 -14.49 10.96 18.58
CA ILE A 152 -14.68 9.71 17.81
C ILE A 152 -13.48 8.77 17.96
N LEU A 153 -12.27 9.26 17.68
CA LEU A 153 -11.05 8.47 17.73
C LEU A 153 -10.75 7.97 19.16
N PRO A 154 -10.77 8.82 20.22
CA PRO A 154 -10.58 8.35 21.58
C PRO A 154 -11.64 7.32 22.02
N SER A 155 -12.92 7.55 21.66
CA SER A 155 -14.01 6.63 22.00
C SER A 155 -13.84 5.28 21.31
N LEU A 156 -13.41 5.26 20.05
CA LEU A 156 -13.13 4.03 19.31
C LEU A 156 -11.99 3.24 19.96
N VAL A 157 -10.89 3.92 20.30
CA VAL A 157 -9.73 3.29 20.97
C VAL A 157 -10.15 2.73 22.33
N LEU A 158 -10.90 3.51 23.12
CA LEU A 158 -11.44 3.07 24.41
C LEU A 158 -12.35 1.85 24.26
N PHE A 159 -13.28 1.89 23.31
CA PHE A 159 -14.21 0.80 23.03
C PHE A 159 -13.48 -0.49 22.61
N LEU A 160 -12.47 -0.40 21.74
CA LEU A 160 -11.63 -1.53 21.35
C LEU A 160 -10.85 -2.11 22.53
N GLY A 161 -10.34 -1.26 23.41
CA GLY A 161 -9.70 -1.68 24.67
C GLY A 161 -10.67 -2.46 25.56
N LEU A 162 -11.87 -1.91 25.79
CA LEU A 162 -12.92 -2.55 26.59
C LEU A 162 -13.39 -3.88 25.98
N LEU A 163 -13.56 -3.97 24.66
CA LEU A 163 -13.90 -5.23 23.98
C LEU A 163 -12.82 -6.29 24.18
N THR A 164 -11.54 -5.89 24.12
CA THR A 164 -10.41 -6.82 24.32
C THR A 164 -10.37 -7.32 25.76
N ILE A 165 -10.63 -6.46 26.74
CA ILE A 165 -10.79 -6.85 28.16
C ILE A 165 -11.95 -7.83 28.31
N ALA A 166 -13.13 -7.51 27.76
CA ALA A 166 -14.32 -8.35 27.86
C ALA A 166 -14.07 -9.75 27.23
N LYS A 167 -13.38 -9.79 26.09
CA LYS A 167 -12.96 -11.04 25.44
C LYS A 167 -12.00 -11.83 26.33
N GLY A 168 -10.98 -11.17 26.89
CA GLY A 168 -10.01 -11.79 27.81
C GLY A 168 -10.68 -12.39 29.05
N ILE A 169 -11.60 -11.65 29.69
CA ILE A 169 -12.38 -12.13 30.85
C ILE A 169 -13.24 -13.34 30.47
N ARG A 170 -13.94 -13.29 29.34
CA ARG A 170 -14.81 -14.40 28.89
C ARG A 170 -14.02 -15.65 28.54
N GLN A 171 -12.81 -15.51 28.03
CA GLN A 171 -11.93 -16.61 27.62
C GLN A 171 -11.01 -17.12 28.75
N ARG A 172 -11.00 -16.45 29.90
CA ARG A 172 -10.22 -16.83 31.10
C ARG A 172 -10.50 -18.25 31.62
N ARG A 173 -11.68 -18.79 31.30
CA ARG A 173 -12.06 -20.16 31.67
C ARG A 173 -11.53 -21.25 30.72
N ARG A 174 -10.89 -20.90 29.58
CA ARG A 174 -10.53 -21.86 28.52
C ARG A 174 -9.10 -21.77 27.96
N GLN A 175 -8.25 -20.76 28.22
CA GLN A 175 -6.89 -20.66 27.65
C GLN A 175 -5.85 -19.87 28.49
N GLU A 176 -4.57 -20.22 28.35
CA GLU A 176 -3.37 -19.60 28.99
C GLU A 176 -3.07 -18.14 28.58
N HIS A 177 -3.75 -17.59 27.56
CA HIS A 177 -3.47 -16.25 27.04
C HIS A 177 -4.41 -15.15 27.56
N ALA A 178 -5.40 -15.50 28.38
CA ALA A 178 -6.46 -14.60 28.82
C ALA A 178 -5.94 -13.39 29.61
N ASP A 179 -4.95 -13.57 30.49
CA ASP A 179 -4.41 -12.48 31.29
C ASP A 179 -3.61 -11.48 30.41
N ARG A 180 -2.95 -11.94 29.34
CA ARG A 180 -2.23 -11.07 28.40
C ARG A 180 -3.19 -10.18 27.60
N ASP A 181 -4.34 -10.72 27.22
CA ASP A 181 -5.37 -9.96 26.49
C ASP A 181 -6.04 -8.92 27.39
N VAL A 182 -6.28 -9.24 28.67
CA VAL A 182 -6.76 -8.26 29.65
C VAL A 182 -5.75 -7.13 29.84
N VAL A 183 -4.45 -7.42 29.99
CA VAL A 183 -3.41 -6.37 30.12
C VAL A 183 -3.35 -5.49 28.87
N ARG A 184 -3.34 -6.09 27.68
CA ARG A 184 -3.34 -5.35 26.41
C ARG A 184 -4.58 -4.47 26.27
N GLY A 185 -5.75 -5.03 26.55
CA GLY A 185 -7.02 -4.29 26.50
C GLY A 185 -7.03 -3.12 27.49
N SER A 186 -6.51 -3.31 28.70
CA SER A 186 -6.36 -2.24 29.69
C SER A 186 -5.41 -1.13 29.23
N LEU A 187 -4.26 -1.48 28.64
CA LEU A 187 -3.34 -0.48 28.08
C LEU A 187 -4.00 0.33 26.95
N VAL A 188 -4.73 -0.34 26.05
CA VAL A 188 -5.46 0.33 24.97
C VAL A 188 -6.60 1.22 25.52
N ALA A 189 -7.33 0.77 26.52
CA ALA A 189 -8.37 1.57 27.17
C ALA A 189 -7.80 2.82 27.85
N VAL A 190 -6.68 2.68 28.57
CA VAL A 190 -5.96 3.83 29.16
C VAL A 190 -5.47 4.76 28.07
N ALA A 191 -4.93 4.25 26.96
CA ALA A 191 -4.55 5.07 25.83
C ALA A 191 -5.74 5.87 25.26
N GLY A 192 -6.93 5.25 25.15
CA GLY A 192 -8.15 5.95 24.76
C GLY A 192 -8.53 7.10 25.70
N ILE A 193 -8.40 6.90 27.01
CA ILE A 193 -8.63 7.96 28.02
C ILE A 193 -7.59 9.08 27.90
N VAL A 194 -6.31 8.73 27.72
CA VAL A 194 -5.23 9.70 27.52
C VAL A 194 -5.46 10.51 26.23
N LEU A 195 -5.86 9.86 25.14
CA LEU A 195 -6.19 10.54 23.89
C LEU A 195 -7.36 11.52 24.07
N PHE A 196 -8.38 11.14 24.84
CA PHE A 196 -9.50 12.01 25.16
C PHE A 196 -9.06 13.24 25.96
N ALA A 197 -8.17 13.07 26.95
CA ALA A 197 -7.69 14.16 27.79
C ALA A 197 -6.70 15.10 27.08
N PHE A 198 -5.88 14.58 26.18
CA PHE A 198 -4.77 15.30 25.52
C PHE A 198 -4.98 15.46 24.02
N TRP A 199 -6.22 15.70 23.58
CA TRP A 199 -6.54 15.68 22.17
C TRP A 199 -5.85 16.78 21.35
N GLU A 200 -5.76 17.98 21.91
CA GLU A 200 -5.03 19.10 21.29
C GLU A 200 -3.55 18.78 21.10
N LEU A 201 -2.92 18.18 22.12
CA LEU A 201 -1.50 17.88 22.11
C LEU A 201 -1.15 16.92 20.97
N TYR A 202 -1.87 15.81 20.85
CA TYR A 202 -1.55 14.85 19.80
C TYR A 202 -1.90 15.39 18.41
N LEU A 203 -2.94 16.22 18.28
CA LEU A 203 -3.26 16.89 17.01
C LEU A 203 -2.13 17.83 16.58
N VAL A 204 -1.58 18.62 17.52
CA VAL A 204 -0.41 19.48 17.28
C VAL A 204 0.82 18.65 16.90
N LEU A 205 1.05 17.51 17.56
CA LEU A 205 2.16 16.61 17.20
C LEU A 205 2.00 16.03 15.79
N ILE A 206 0.80 15.62 15.40
CA ILE A 206 0.51 15.15 14.04
C ILE A 206 0.78 16.26 13.03
N LEU A 207 0.28 17.47 13.29
CA LEU A 207 0.49 18.63 12.43
C LEU A 207 1.97 18.99 12.30
N LEU A 208 2.74 18.91 13.38
CA LEU A 208 4.17 19.15 13.37
C LEU A 208 4.90 18.13 12.49
N VAL A 209 4.57 16.84 12.62
CA VAL A 209 5.14 15.78 11.78
C VAL A 209 4.78 16.00 10.32
N LEU A 210 3.51 16.32 10.01
CA LEU A 210 3.06 16.61 8.65
C LEU A 210 3.76 17.84 8.07
N MET A 211 3.93 18.90 8.86
CA MET A 211 4.65 20.11 8.45
C MET A 211 6.09 19.77 8.06
N ILE A 212 6.83 19.05 8.91
CA ILE A 212 8.20 18.61 8.63
C ILE A 212 8.24 17.76 7.36
N TRP A 213 7.28 16.84 7.23
CA TRP A 213 7.17 15.97 6.06
C TRP A 213 6.94 16.78 4.77
N PHE A 214 5.99 17.70 4.75
CA PHE A 214 5.64 18.49 3.57
C PHE A 214 6.80 19.40 3.14
N PHE A 215 7.46 20.10 4.08
CA PHE A 215 8.62 20.91 3.73
C PHE A 215 9.80 20.06 3.26
N SER A 216 10.06 18.90 3.88
CA SER A 216 11.13 17.99 3.45
C SER A 216 10.85 17.44 2.04
N SER A 217 9.61 17.02 1.78
CA SER A 217 9.16 16.55 0.47
C SER A 217 9.31 17.63 -0.59
N ALA A 218 8.86 18.86 -0.30
CA ALA A 218 9.00 20.01 -1.19
C ALA A 218 10.47 20.32 -1.48
N ALA A 219 11.32 20.36 -0.46
CA ALA A 219 12.74 20.64 -0.61
C ALA A 219 13.42 19.60 -1.52
N VAL A 220 13.22 18.30 -1.24
CA VAL A 220 13.83 17.22 -2.02
C VAL A 220 13.37 17.25 -3.48
N THR A 221 12.06 17.37 -3.72
CA THR A 221 11.48 17.33 -5.07
C THR A 221 11.82 18.58 -5.89
N LEU A 222 11.75 19.78 -5.30
CA LEU A 222 12.11 21.02 -6.00
C LEU A 222 13.61 21.12 -6.26
N LEU A 223 14.46 20.71 -5.31
CA LEU A 223 15.91 20.62 -5.55
C LEU A 223 16.22 19.65 -6.69
N ARG A 224 15.46 18.55 -6.82
CA ARG A 224 15.60 17.60 -7.92
C ARG A 224 15.27 18.26 -9.26
N VAL A 225 14.18 19.02 -9.34
CA VAL A 225 13.80 19.76 -10.56
C VAL A 225 14.91 20.71 -11.01
N VAL A 226 15.54 21.42 -10.07
CA VAL A 226 16.64 22.35 -10.37
C VAL A 226 17.92 21.62 -10.79
N ARG A 227 18.27 20.51 -10.11
CA ARG A 227 19.51 19.76 -10.38
C ARG A 227 19.45 18.98 -11.70
N GLU A 228 18.33 18.35 -11.99
CA GLU A 228 18.20 17.41 -13.11
C GLU A 228 17.70 18.07 -14.41
N ARG A 229 17.32 19.37 -14.37
CA ARG A 229 17.03 20.26 -15.52
C ARG A 229 16.19 19.62 -16.64
N GLY A 230 15.27 18.70 -16.31
CA GLY A 230 14.37 18.05 -17.26
C GLY A 230 14.61 16.55 -17.49
N ASN A 231 15.73 15.98 -17.05
CA ASN A 231 15.99 14.52 -17.08
C ASN A 231 15.30 13.79 -15.90
N LEU A 232 13.99 13.98 -15.78
CA LEU A 232 13.16 13.42 -14.72
C LEU A 232 12.30 12.27 -15.26
N PRO A 233 12.31 11.07 -14.64
CA PRO A 233 11.60 9.89 -15.14
C PRO A 233 10.09 10.09 -15.16
N ASN A 234 9.55 10.77 -14.15
CA ASN A 234 8.12 11.06 -14.06
C ASN A 234 7.72 12.32 -14.86
N GLY A 235 8.67 12.97 -15.53
CA GLY A 235 8.49 14.22 -16.24
C GLY A 235 8.69 15.46 -15.37
N PHE A 236 9.13 16.54 -16.02
CA PHE A 236 9.40 17.83 -15.37
C PHE A 236 8.18 18.41 -14.66
N TRP A 237 7.06 18.52 -15.38
CA TRP A 237 5.84 19.16 -14.87
C TRP A 237 5.23 18.43 -13.69
N TYR A 238 5.24 17.10 -13.70
CA TYR A 238 4.74 16.29 -12.60
C TYR A 238 5.60 16.47 -11.34
N THR A 239 6.92 16.37 -11.47
CA THR A 239 7.84 16.52 -10.34
C THR A 239 7.79 17.94 -9.76
N LEU A 240 7.71 18.96 -10.62
CA LEU A 240 7.53 20.34 -10.20
C LEU A 240 6.18 20.52 -9.49
N GLY A 241 5.10 19.98 -10.06
CA GLY A 241 3.76 20.02 -9.49
C GLY A 241 3.70 19.39 -8.10
N LEU A 242 4.33 18.22 -7.91
CA LEU A 242 4.45 17.58 -6.59
C LEU A 242 5.20 18.47 -5.60
N GLY A 243 6.36 19.00 -5.99
CA GLY A 243 7.16 19.82 -5.07
C GLY A 243 6.48 21.13 -4.67
N VAL A 244 5.80 21.80 -5.62
CA VAL A 244 5.00 22.99 -5.34
C VAL A 244 3.79 22.63 -4.46
N SER A 245 3.10 21.51 -4.74
CA SER A 245 1.96 21.08 -3.92
C SER A 245 2.37 20.78 -2.49
N SER A 246 3.47 20.04 -2.29
CA SER A 246 4.03 19.78 -0.96
C SER A 246 4.41 21.08 -0.26
N LEU A 247 4.95 22.08 -0.96
CA LEU A 247 5.27 23.38 -0.38
C LEU A 247 4.01 24.12 0.08
N VAL A 248 2.97 24.14 -0.75
CA VAL A 248 1.67 24.75 -0.41
C VAL A 248 1.07 24.08 0.84
N LEU A 249 1.08 22.75 0.91
CA LEU A 249 0.62 22.01 2.09
C LEU A 249 1.45 22.33 3.34
N GLY A 250 2.77 22.46 3.20
CA GLY A 250 3.66 22.87 4.29
C GLY A 250 3.36 24.29 4.80
N VAL A 251 3.09 25.23 3.90
CA VAL A 251 2.66 26.59 4.26
C VAL A 251 1.31 26.57 4.97
N LEU A 252 0.33 25.84 4.43
CA LEU A 252 -1.00 25.68 5.06
C LEU A 252 -0.89 25.08 6.47
N ALA A 253 0.02 24.12 6.70
CA ALA A 253 0.25 23.54 8.03
C ALA A 253 0.62 24.58 9.10
N VAL A 254 1.28 25.66 8.68
CA VAL A 254 1.72 26.75 9.59
C VAL A 254 0.67 27.85 9.68
N THR A 255 0.06 28.24 8.56
CA THR A 255 -0.80 29.43 8.50
C THR A 255 -2.26 29.14 8.77
N LEU A 256 -2.76 27.96 8.39
CA LEU A 256 -4.16 27.53 8.47
C LEU A 256 -4.23 26.03 8.84
N PRO A 257 -3.78 25.63 10.04
CA PRO A 257 -3.70 24.22 10.43
C PRO A 257 -5.06 23.52 10.40
N GLU A 258 -6.13 24.19 10.82
CA GLU A 258 -7.50 23.66 10.77
C GLU A 258 -7.92 23.36 9.33
N GLY A 259 -7.74 24.32 8.42
CA GLY A 259 -8.07 24.14 7.00
C GLY A 259 -7.23 23.05 6.32
N LEU A 260 -5.97 22.84 6.76
CA LEU A 260 -5.17 21.71 6.29
C LEU A 260 -5.78 20.38 6.75
N VAL A 261 -6.20 20.28 8.01
CA VAL A 261 -6.84 19.07 8.54
C VAL A 261 -8.13 18.77 7.79
N ASP A 262 -8.97 19.78 7.56
CA ASP A 262 -10.20 19.64 6.77
C ASP A 262 -9.92 19.13 5.36
N LEU A 263 -8.91 19.71 4.69
CA LEU A 263 -8.47 19.28 3.36
C LEU A 263 -7.99 17.82 3.39
N LEU A 264 -7.20 17.42 4.37
CA LEU A 264 -6.68 16.05 4.49
C LEU A 264 -7.79 15.04 4.74
N VAL A 265 -8.76 15.36 5.60
CA VAL A 265 -9.93 14.50 5.85
C VAL A 265 -10.82 14.43 4.61
N PHE A 266 -11.01 15.53 3.89
CA PHE A 266 -11.73 15.54 2.63
C PHE A 266 -11.06 14.64 1.57
N LEU A 267 -9.73 14.77 1.41
CA LEU A 267 -8.96 13.92 0.49
C LEU A 267 -9.03 12.44 0.89
N LEU A 268 -8.89 12.15 2.19
CA LEU A 268 -9.04 10.79 2.72
C LEU A 268 -10.43 10.24 2.41
N ALA A 269 -11.48 11.03 2.61
CA ALA A 269 -12.85 10.63 2.30
C ALA A 269 -13.02 10.30 0.82
N GLY A 270 -12.43 11.09 -0.09
CA GLY A 270 -12.39 10.81 -1.52
C GLY A 270 -11.67 9.50 -1.86
N ILE A 271 -10.50 9.24 -1.26
CA ILE A 271 -9.75 7.99 -1.46
C ILE A 271 -10.55 6.78 -0.96
N VAL A 272 -11.15 6.87 0.23
CA VAL A 272 -11.97 5.81 0.81
C VAL A 272 -13.22 5.56 -0.04
N LEU A 273 -13.85 6.60 -0.57
CA LEU A 273 -14.99 6.48 -1.49
C LEU A 273 -14.60 5.74 -2.76
N MET A 274 -13.47 6.10 -3.38
CA MET A 274 -12.96 5.43 -4.58
C MET A 274 -12.61 3.96 -4.30
N ALA A 275 -11.92 3.68 -3.19
CA ALA A 275 -11.60 2.31 -2.79
C ALA A 275 -12.87 1.46 -2.58
N GLY A 276 -13.89 2.02 -1.94
CA GLY A 276 -15.19 1.38 -1.80
C GLY A 276 -15.87 1.11 -3.15
N ALA A 277 -15.79 2.07 -4.08
CA ALA A 277 -16.36 1.91 -5.42
C ALA A 277 -15.66 0.81 -6.21
N PHE A 278 -14.32 0.74 -6.17
CA PHE A 278 -13.56 -0.33 -6.80
C PHE A 278 -13.94 -1.71 -6.24
N LEU A 279 -14.05 -1.85 -4.92
CA LEU A 279 -14.47 -3.12 -4.30
C LEU A 279 -15.88 -3.54 -4.74
N VAL A 280 -16.83 -2.60 -4.84
CA VAL A 280 -18.18 -2.88 -5.31
C VAL A 280 -18.17 -3.31 -6.78
N LEU A 281 -17.46 -2.58 -7.65
CA LEU A 281 -17.36 -2.89 -9.08
C LEU A 281 -16.72 -4.26 -9.32
N ASP A 282 -15.64 -4.55 -8.61
CA ASP A 282 -14.93 -5.82 -8.65
C ASP A 282 -15.83 -6.98 -8.14
N ALA A 283 -16.59 -6.75 -7.07
CA ALA A 283 -17.59 -7.71 -6.61
C ALA A 283 -18.68 -7.96 -7.67
N TYR A 284 -19.18 -6.93 -8.35
CA TYR A 284 -20.11 -7.10 -9.48
C TYR A 284 -19.48 -7.95 -10.61
N GLY A 285 -18.19 -7.75 -10.90
CA GLY A 285 -17.43 -8.56 -11.86
C GLY A 285 -17.39 -10.04 -11.46
N LEU A 286 -17.06 -10.35 -10.21
CA LEU A 286 -17.05 -11.72 -9.68
C LEU A 286 -18.41 -12.40 -9.76
N ARG A 287 -19.49 -11.68 -9.45
CA ARG A 287 -20.85 -12.22 -9.55
C ARG A 287 -21.22 -12.56 -11.00
N ASN A 288 -20.81 -11.72 -11.95
CA ASN A 288 -21.07 -11.97 -13.36
C ASN A 288 -20.26 -13.18 -13.87
N ALA A 289 -19.00 -13.30 -13.45
CA ALA A 289 -18.15 -14.45 -13.78
C ALA A 289 -18.73 -15.77 -13.22
N ALA A 290 -19.19 -15.77 -11.97
CA ALA A 290 -19.83 -16.94 -11.36
C ALA A 290 -21.08 -17.39 -12.13
N ARG A 291 -21.93 -16.44 -12.57
CA ARG A 291 -23.11 -16.76 -13.40
C ARG A 291 -22.75 -17.40 -14.74
N LEU A 292 -21.70 -16.91 -15.40
CA LEU A 292 -21.25 -17.48 -16.66
C LEU A 292 -20.72 -18.92 -16.48
N MET A 293 -20.01 -19.18 -15.38
CA MET A 293 -19.55 -20.54 -15.04
C MET A 293 -20.69 -21.52 -14.74
N GLU A 294 -21.77 -21.04 -14.12
CA GLU A 294 -23.01 -21.82 -13.91
C GLU A 294 -23.73 -22.11 -15.24
N GLU A 295 -23.79 -21.14 -16.16
CA GLU A 295 -24.42 -21.27 -17.48
C GLU A 295 -23.65 -22.23 -18.42
N GLU A 296 -22.33 -22.36 -18.26
CA GLU A 296 -21.46 -23.28 -19.01
C GLU A 296 -21.48 -24.75 -18.51
N GLY A 297 -22.26 -25.07 -17.47
CA GLY A 297 -22.48 -26.45 -17.02
C GLY A 297 -21.37 -27.03 -16.15
N PHE A 298 -20.60 -26.20 -15.46
CA PHE A 298 -19.59 -26.62 -14.46
C PHE A 298 -20.18 -26.83 -13.04
N ALA A 299 -21.50 -26.97 -12.92
CA ALA A 299 -22.23 -27.24 -11.68
C ALA A 299 -22.66 -28.70 -11.56
#